data_AF-A0A2E6LEE4-F1
#
_entry.id   AF-A0A2E6LEE4-F1
#
_cell.length_a   1.000
_cell.length_b   1.000
_cell.length_c   1.000
_cell.angle_alpha   90.00
_cell.angle_beta   90.00
_cell.angle_gamma   90.00
#
_symmetry.space_group_name_H-M   'P 1'
#
loop_
_entity.id
_entity.type
_entity.pdbx_description
1 polymer ?
#
loop_
_entity_poly.entity_id
_entity_poly.type
_entity_poly.pdbx_seq_one_letter_code
_entity_poly.pdbx_strand_id
1 'polypeptide(L)'
;MNNNLDNILSLTKEISYQETDDFDITVTEYGEKLSKTNDIESLWIARNTSSTVKNVSSNIKTFNDQNIARNIDKNGPIRLGDEVFVFNKSYSWKVHNLRKLLEWLIAKSDDNDQLIDSLLSILGTTFVPKLKGLDAFSKFKNINPEMIRDTFLYKEWKEKAELKSINTNSLSAPKWAKELNHKERKR
;
A
#
# COMPACT_ATOMS: atom_id res chain seq x y z
N MET A 1 -26.51 -22.07 -8.45
CA MET A 1 -25.89 -20.73 -8.37
C MET A 1 -24.43 -20.94 -8.02
N ASN A 2 -23.51 -20.83 -8.99
CA ASN A 2 -22.08 -20.90 -8.69
C ASN A 2 -21.70 -19.75 -7.76
N ASN A 3 -20.93 -20.07 -6.72
CA ASN A 3 -20.45 -19.10 -5.74
C ASN A 3 -19.47 -18.14 -6.42
N ASN A 4 -19.53 -16.84 -6.10
CA ASN A 4 -18.55 -15.86 -6.59
C ASN A 4 -17.10 -16.28 -6.28
N LEU A 5 -16.89 -17.01 -5.18
CA LEU A 5 -15.59 -17.59 -4.85
C LEU A 5 -15.08 -18.54 -5.93
N ASP A 6 -15.89 -19.50 -6.37
CA ASP A 6 -15.50 -20.50 -7.36
C ASP A 6 -15.22 -19.84 -8.71
N ASN A 7 -16.03 -18.84 -9.08
CA ASN A 7 -15.81 -18.06 -10.31
C ASN A 7 -14.50 -17.28 -10.27
N ILE A 8 -14.16 -16.67 -9.12
CA ILE A 8 -12.89 -15.95 -8.94
C ILE A 8 -11.70 -16.91 -8.95
N LEU A 9 -11.81 -18.08 -8.32
CA LEU A 9 -10.76 -19.09 -8.35
C LEU A 9 -10.52 -19.62 -9.77
N SER A 10 -11.60 -19.89 -10.50
CA SER A 10 -11.54 -20.29 -11.91
C SER A 10 -10.87 -19.21 -12.77
N LEU A 11 -11.32 -17.96 -12.67
CA LEU A 11 -10.72 -16.84 -13.40
C LEU A 11 -9.25 -16.62 -13.01
N THR A 12 -8.90 -16.74 -11.73
CA THR A 12 -7.51 -16.64 -11.25
C THR A 12 -6.63 -17.71 -11.89
N LYS A 13 -7.14 -18.95 -12.00
CA LYS A 13 -6.45 -20.06 -12.65
C LYS A 13 -6.23 -19.78 -14.13
N GLU A 14 -7.26 -19.39 -14.87
CA GLU A 14 -7.14 -19.11 -16.31
C GLU A 14 -6.19 -17.94 -16.59
N ILE A 15 -6.25 -16.86 -15.79
CA ILE A 15 -5.30 -15.75 -15.90
C ILE A 15 -3.87 -16.21 -15.61
N SER A 16 -3.66 -17.10 -14.63
CA SER A 16 -2.31 -17.56 -14.28
C SER A 16 -1.61 -18.38 -15.37
N TYR A 17 -2.36 -18.88 -16.36
CA TYR A 17 -1.80 -19.58 -17.52
C TYR A 17 -1.49 -18.65 -18.70
N GLN A 18 -1.83 -17.37 -18.61
CA GLN A 18 -1.49 -16.41 -19.65
C GLN A 18 -0.01 -16.05 -19.53
N GLU A 19 0.77 -16.36 -20.57
CA GLU A 19 2.22 -16.11 -20.61
C GLU A 19 2.57 -14.68 -21.03
N THR A 20 1.60 -13.75 -21.05
CA THR A 20 1.77 -12.36 -21.53
C THR A 20 1.72 -11.35 -20.39
N ASP A 21 2.48 -10.25 -20.51
CA ASP A 21 2.51 -9.16 -19.53
C ASP A 21 1.16 -8.43 -19.40
N ASP A 22 0.36 -8.42 -20.47
CA ASP A 22 -1.03 -7.97 -20.47
C ASP A 22 -1.94 -9.18 -20.30
N PHE A 23 -2.62 -9.27 -19.14
CA PHE A 23 -3.58 -10.32 -18.88
C PHE A 23 -4.98 -9.92 -19.37
N ASP A 24 -5.62 -10.80 -20.13
CA ASP A 24 -7.01 -10.67 -20.56
C ASP A 24 -7.94 -11.25 -19.49
N ILE A 25 -8.71 -10.39 -18.83
CA ILE A 25 -9.69 -10.81 -17.83
C ILE A 25 -10.92 -11.48 -18.46
N THR A 26 -11.16 -11.34 -19.76
CA THR A 26 -12.35 -11.85 -20.45
C THR A 26 -12.27 -13.31 -20.88
N VAL A 27 -11.18 -14.01 -20.53
CA VAL A 27 -10.97 -15.44 -20.82
C VAL A 27 -11.99 -16.40 -20.19
N THR A 28 -12.85 -15.92 -19.30
CA THR A 28 -13.98 -16.69 -18.76
C THR A 28 -15.27 -15.91 -18.92
N GLU A 29 -16.40 -16.61 -18.95
CA GLU A 29 -17.75 -16.01 -18.96
C GLU A 29 -17.93 -15.02 -17.78
N TYR A 30 -17.39 -15.36 -16.61
CA TYR A 30 -17.44 -14.49 -15.45
C TYR A 30 -16.61 -13.22 -15.64
N GLY A 31 -15.41 -13.34 -16.23
CA GLY A 31 -14.55 -12.23 -16.55
C GLY A 31 -15.13 -11.29 -17.62
N GLU A 32 -15.74 -11.85 -18.66
CA GLU A 32 -16.49 -11.08 -19.67
C GLU A 32 -17.66 -10.33 -19.02
N LYS A 33 -18.40 -10.98 -18.11
CA LYS A 33 -19.46 -10.35 -17.33
C LYS A 33 -18.94 -9.20 -16.47
N LEU A 34 -17.78 -9.34 -15.85
CA LEU A 34 -17.15 -8.26 -15.06
C LEU A 34 -16.72 -7.09 -15.95
N SER A 35 -16.22 -7.34 -17.17
CA SER A 35 -15.80 -6.31 -18.11
C SER A 35 -16.98 -5.48 -18.65
N LYS A 36 -18.14 -6.11 -18.84
CA LYS A 36 -19.32 -5.49 -19.46
C LYS A 36 -20.34 -4.93 -18.46
N THR A 37 -20.22 -5.25 -17.17
CA THR A 37 -21.23 -4.85 -16.18
C THR A 37 -21.08 -3.40 -15.73
N ASN A 38 -22.21 -2.70 -15.68
CA ASN A 38 -22.33 -1.39 -15.01
C ASN A 38 -22.87 -1.51 -13.58
N ASP A 39 -23.15 -2.72 -13.11
CA ASP A 39 -23.62 -2.97 -11.76
C ASP A 39 -22.47 -2.90 -10.74
N ILE A 40 -22.41 -1.78 -10.04
CA ILE A 40 -21.41 -1.49 -9.01
C ILE A 40 -21.47 -2.51 -7.86
N GLU A 41 -22.65 -3.03 -7.52
CA GLU A 41 -22.77 -3.99 -6.42
C GLU A 41 -22.12 -5.32 -6.80
N SER A 42 -22.38 -5.84 -7.99
CA SER A 42 -21.68 -7.02 -8.53
C SER A 42 -20.16 -6.83 -8.55
N LEU A 43 -19.67 -5.67 -9.00
CA LEU A 43 -18.23 -5.35 -8.99
C LEU A 43 -17.67 -5.27 -7.56
N TRP A 44 -18.43 -4.71 -6.62
CA TRP A 44 -18.05 -4.60 -5.21
C TRP A 44 -17.96 -5.99 -4.55
N ILE A 45 -18.93 -6.88 -4.80
CA ILE A 45 -18.91 -8.26 -4.33
C ILE A 45 -17.70 -9.00 -4.89
N ALA A 46 -17.48 -8.94 -6.21
CA ALA A 46 -16.34 -9.56 -6.86
C ALA A 46 -15.00 -9.08 -6.29
N ARG A 47 -14.86 -7.76 -6.06
CA ARG A 47 -13.68 -7.15 -5.43
C ARG A 47 -13.43 -7.68 -4.02
N ASN A 48 -14.46 -7.74 -3.19
CA ASN A 48 -14.32 -8.20 -1.80
C ASN A 48 -13.95 -9.68 -1.73
N THR A 49 -14.61 -10.53 -2.52
CA THR A 49 -14.28 -11.95 -2.59
C THR A 49 -12.84 -12.14 -3.10
N SER A 50 -12.41 -11.40 -4.12
CA SER A 50 -11.03 -11.45 -4.61
C SER A 50 -10.02 -11.04 -3.54
N SER A 51 -10.35 -10.03 -2.73
CA SER A 51 -9.52 -9.61 -1.60
C SER A 51 -9.41 -10.71 -0.54
N THR A 52 -10.50 -11.42 -0.25
CA THR A 52 -10.50 -12.58 0.64
C THR A 52 -9.60 -13.70 0.10
N VAL A 53 -9.73 -14.05 -1.18
CA VAL A 53 -8.87 -15.06 -1.81
C VAL A 53 -7.40 -14.69 -1.70
N LYS A 54 -7.05 -13.44 -2.04
CA LYS A 54 -5.67 -12.91 -1.93
C LYS A 54 -5.12 -13.03 -0.50
N ASN A 55 -5.92 -12.64 0.50
CA ASN A 55 -5.50 -12.70 1.90
C ASN A 55 -5.26 -14.14 2.36
N VAL A 56 -6.17 -15.06 2.02
CA VAL A 56 -6.03 -16.48 2.35
C VAL A 56 -4.80 -17.09 1.67
N SER A 57 -4.60 -16.82 0.38
CA SER A 57 -3.41 -17.26 -0.37
C SER A 57 -2.11 -16.73 0.26
N SER A 58 -2.08 -15.45 0.63
CA SER A 58 -0.92 -14.84 1.32
C SER A 58 -0.64 -15.48 2.69
N ASN A 59 -1.68 -15.83 3.44
CA ASN A 59 -1.55 -16.54 4.72
C ASN A 59 -0.99 -17.95 4.53
N ILE A 60 -1.45 -18.68 3.51
CA ILE A 60 -0.92 -20.01 3.17
C ILE A 60 0.57 -19.92 2.81
N LYS A 61 0.95 -18.96 1.93
CA LYS A 61 2.35 -18.71 1.59
C LYS A 61 3.18 -18.42 2.85
N THR A 62 2.72 -17.49 3.69
CA THR A 62 3.41 -17.12 4.94
C THR A 62 3.60 -18.32 5.88
N PHE A 63 2.58 -19.17 6.01
CA PHE A 63 2.66 -20.39 6.80
C PHE A 63 3.72 -21.35 6.26
N ASN A 64 3.78 -21.54 4.93
CA ASN A 64 4.79 -22.36 4.28
C ASN A 64 6.20 -21.78 4.44
N ASP A 65 6.37 -20.47 4.21
CA ASP A 65 7.65 -19.76 4.38
C ASP A 65 8.19 -19.93 5.81
N GLN A 66 7.33 -19.83 6.83
CA GLN A 66 7.71 -20.07 8.22
C GLN A 66 8.16 -21.52 8.47
N ASN A 67 7.50 -22.51 7.87
CA ASN A 67 7.90 -23.91 8.01
C ASN A 67 9.21 -24.21 7.29
N ILE A 68 9.41 -23.65 6.09
CA ILE A 68 10.68 -23.71 5.34
C ILE A 68 11.79 -23.07 6.19
N ALA A 69 11.57 -21.86 6.72
CA ALA A 69 12.53 -21.17 7.58
C ALA A 69 12.89 -21.99 8.82
N ARG A 70 11.92 -22.59 9.52
CA ARG A 70 12.17 -23.47 10.68
C ARG A 70 12.95 -24.73 10.32
N ASN A 71 12.74 -25.27 9.12
CA ASN A 71 13.50 -26.42 8.63
C ASN A 71 14.97 -26.02 8.37
N ILE A 72 15.17 -24.90 7.67
CA ILE A 72 16.50 -24.39 7.30
C ILE A 72 17.30 -23.92 8.52
N ASP A 73 16.65 -23.32 9.52
CA ASP A 73 17.30 -22.96 10.80
C ASP A 73 17.92 -24.19 11.48
N LYS A 74 17.28 -25.37 11.35
CA LYS A 74 17.73 -26.62 11.94
C LYS A 74 18.71 -27.41 11.07
N ASN A 75 18.48 -27.42 9.76
CA ASN A 75 19.14 -28.34 8.82
C ASN A 75 20.14 -27.67 7.88
N GLY A 76 20.21 -26.33 7.88
CA GLY A 76 21.03 -25.54 6.98
C GLY A 76 20.35 -25.16 5.65
N PRO A 77 21.00 -24.28 4.86
CA PRO A 77 20.48 -23.81 3.57
C PRO A 77 20.22 -24.92 2.55
N ILE A 78 19.22 -24.72 1.68
CA ILE A 78 18.88 -25.65 0.60
C ILE A 78 18.60 -24.90 -0.70
N ARG A 79 19.03 -25.47 -1.83
CA ARG A 79 18.65 -25.02 -3.18
C ARG A 79 17.51 -25.88 -3.69
N LEU A 80 16.44 -25.24 -4.17
CA LEU A 80 15.30 -25.90 -4.82
C LEU A 80 15.04 -25.19 -6.16
N GLY A 81 15.28 -25.90 -7.27
CA GLY A 81 15.26 -25.29 -8.60
C GLY A 81 16.31 -24.19 -8.75
N ASP A 82 15.85 -22.99 -9.10
CA ASP A 82 16.68 -21.80 -9.28
C ASP A 82 16.75 -20.90 -8.03
N GLU A 83 16.13 -21.32 -6.92
CA GLU A 83 16.09 -20.57 -5.67
C GLU A 83 16.97 -21.20 -4.58
N VAL A 84 17.65 -20.37 -3.79
CA VAL A 84 18.40 -20.78 -2.59
C VAL A 84 17.74 -20.18 -1.37
N PHE A 85 17.31 -21.05 -0.46
CA PHE A 85 16.68 -20.64 0.80
C PHE A 85 17.71 -20.65 1.92
N VAL A 86 17.83 -19.52 2.61
CA VAL A 86 18.74 -19.32 3.76
C VAL A 86 17.93 -18.79 4.92
N PHE A 87 18.15 -19.33 6.12
CA PHE A 87 17.54 -18.78 7.33
C PHE A 87 18.24 -17.49 7.72
N ASN A 88 17.46 -16.41 7.84
CA ASN A 88 17.96 -15.12 8.29
C ASN A 88 17.00 -14.52 9.33
N LYS A 89 17.55 -14.07 10.47
CA LYS A 89 16.84 -13.22 11.42
C LYS A 89 17.02 -11.78 11.00
N SER A 90 16.09 -11.25 10.21
CA SER A 90 16.07 -9.83 9.87
C SER A 90 15.94 -8.98 11.14
N TYR A 91 16.79 -7.97 11.29
CA TYR A 91 16.60 -6.90 12.26
C TYR A 91 16.40 -5.58 11.53
N SER A 92 15.66 -4.66 12.16
CA SER A 92 15.53 -3.29 11.69
C SER A 92 16.01 -2.35 12.80
N TRP A 93 16.91 -1.43 12.48
CA TRP A 93 17.25 -0.37 13.42
C TRP A 93 16.04 0.54 13.62
N LYS A 94 15.57 0.64 14.87
CA LYS A 94 14.56 1.62 15.26
C LYS A 94 15.24 2.70 16.07
N VAL A 95 15.00 3.95 15.70
CA VAL A 95 15.46 5.09 16.49
C VAL A 95 14.69 5.07 17.81
N HIS A 96 15.41 4.90 18.92
CA HIS A 96 14.82 4.85 20.25
C HIS A 96 14.07 6.14 20.60
N ASN A 97 14.66 7.29 20.26
CA ASN A 97 14.06 8.59 20.48
C ASN A 97 14.42 9.54 19.32
N LEU A 98 13.45 9.80 18.46
CA LEU A 98 13.64 10.66 17.29
C LEU A 98 14.00 12.10 17.65
N ARG A 99 13.42 12.65 18.73
CA ARG A 99 13.73 14.00 19.20
C ARG A 99 15.20 14.14 19.59
N LYS A 100 15.72 13.20 20.38
CA LYS A 100 17.14 13.21 20.79
C LYS A 100 18.09 13.08 19.61
N LEU A 101 17.72 12.30 18.60
CA LEU A 101 18.51 12.20 17.37
C LEU A 101 18.58 13.56 16.65
N LEU A 102 17.45 14.25 16.51
CA LEU A 102 17.40 15.57 15.87
C LEU A 102 18.19 16.62 16.69
N GLU A 103 18.03 16.63 18.01
CA GLU A 103 18.81 17.51 18.90
C GLU A 103 20.31 17.27 18.77
N TRP A 104 20.72 16.00 18.67
CA TRP A 104 22.11 15.62 18.47
C TRP A 104 22.65 16.07 17.10
N LEU A 105 21.89 15.90 16.02
CA LEU A 105 22.28 16.37 14.68
C LEU A 105 22.46 17.89 14.64
N ILE A 106 21.52 18.64 15.24
CA ILE A 106 21.63 20.09 15.35
C ILE A 106 22.86 20.48 16.16
N ALA A 107 23.13 19.82 17.28
CA ALA A 107 24.27 20.12 18.13
C ALA A 107 25.64 19.70 17.53
N LYS A 108 25.65 18.86 16.50
CA LYS A 108 26.86 18.37 15.84
C LYS A 108 27.12 18.98 14.47
N SER A 109 26.21 19.82 13.99
CA SER A 109 26.42 20.58 12.76
C SER A 109 27.08 21.91 13.11
N ASP A 110 28.18 22.21 12.45
CA ASP A 110 28.94 23.45 12.61
C ASP A 110 28.17 24.64 12.00
N ASP A 111 27.39 24.38 10.95
CA ASP A 111 26.53 25.35 10.28
C ASP A 111 25.24 24.72 9.71
N ASN A 112 24.40 25.56 9.10
CA ASN A 112 23.12 25.15 8.53
C ASN A 112 23.27 24.31 7.26
N ASP A 113 24.30 24.52 6.45
CA ASP A 113 24.50 23.80 5.19
C ASP A 113 24.90 22.35 5.49
N GLN A 114 25.83 22.16 6.44
CA GLN A 114 26.21 20.84 6.95
C GLN A 114 25.03 20.11 7.62
N LEU A 115 24.18 20.85 8.35
CA LEU A 115 22.96 20.29 8.92
C LEU A 115 22.01 19.81 7.83
N ILE A 116 21.80 20.60 6.77
CA ILE A 116 20.94 20.25 5.64
C ILE A 116 21.48 19.00 4.93
N ASP A 117 22.78 18.94 4.61
CA ASP A 117 23.41 17.80 3.95
C ASP A 117 23.31 16.52 4.80
N SER A 118 23.50 16.65 6.11
CA SER A 118 23.34 15.54 7.06
C SER A 118 21.90 15.04 7.10
N LEU A 119 20.92 15.96 7.11
CA LEU A 119 19.50 15.59 7.06
C LEU A 119 19.12 14.93 5.74
N LEU A 120 19.61 15.42 4.60
CA LEU A 120 19.38 14.80 3.29
C LEU A 120 19.98 13.39 3.22
N SER A 121 21.16 13.18 3.80
CA SER A 121 21.81 11.87 3.85
C SER A 121 21.02 10.85 4.68
N ILE A 122 20.31 11.29 5.71
CA ILE A 122 19.50 10.43 6.59
C ILE A 122 18.09 10.21 6.04
N LEU A 123 17.45 11.26 5.50
CA LEU A 123 16.08 11.22 5.00
C LEU A 123 15.97 10.65 3.58
N GLY A 124 17.06 10.71 2.82
CA GLY A 124 17.08 10.42 1.39
C GLY A 124 16.54 11.59 0.55
N THR A 125 16.74 11.51 -0.77
CA THR A 125 16.38 12.57 -1.72
C THR A 125 14.91 12.57 -2.14
N THR A 126 14.14 11.54 -1.78
CA THR A 126 12.74 11.34 -2.22
C THR A 126 11.76 11.43 -1.05
N PHE A 127 11.84 12.49 -0.25
CA PHE A 127 10.98 12.69 0.92
C PHE A 127 9.58 13.19 0.53
N VAL A 128 8.53 12.49 0.98
CA VAL A 128 7.13 12.92 0.84
C VAL A 128 6.62 13.47 2.18
N PRO A 129 6.40 14.78 2.32
CA PRO A 129 5.99 15.37 3.59
C PRO A 129 4.53 15.03 3.94
N LYS A 130 4.25 14.96 5.24
CA LYS A 130 2.87 14.93 5.73
C LYS A 130 2.24 16.32 5.56
N LEU A 131 1.35 16.48 4.58
CA LEU A 131 0.69 17.76 4.28
C LEU A 131 0.06 18.43 5.51
N LYS A 132 -0.65 17.66 6.35
CA LYS A 132 -1.24 18.19 7.60
C LYS A 132 -0.21 18.82 8.54
N GLY A 133 0.99 18.22 8.61
CA GLY A 133 2.08 18.74 9.43
C GLY A 133 2.68 20.01 8.82
N LEU A 134 2.88 20.01 7.50
CA LEU A 134 3.37 21.17 6.76
C LEU A 134 2.42 22.38 6.89
N ASP A 135 1.12 22.15 6.79
CA ASP A 135 0.11 23.19 6.99
C ASP A 135 0.11 23.73 8.41
N ALA A 136 0.21 22.85 9.41
CA ALA A 136 0.25 23.25 10.81
C ALA A 136 1.47 24.11 11.12
N PHE A 137 2.64 23.73 10.59
CA PHE A 137 3.86 24.52 10.69
C PHE A 137 3.72 25.88 10.01
N SER A 138 3.16 25.91 8.79
CA SER A 138 2.95 27.16 8.03
C SER A 138 2.03 28.12 8.80
N LYS A 139 0.90 27.61 9.31
CA LYS A 139 -0.02 28.39 10.14
C LYS A 139 0.63 28.89 11.43
N PHE A 140 1.42 28.05 12.10
CA PHE A 140 2.17 28.43 13.29
C PHE A 140 3.17 29.57 13.00
N LYS A 141 3.71 29.62 11.78
CA LYS A 141 4.60 30.70 11.31
C LYS A 141 3.86 31.86 10.63
N ASN A 142 2.52 31.87 10.66
CA ASN A 142 1.67 32.86 9.99
C ASN A 142 1.92 32.98 8.47
N ILE A 143 2.25 31.85 7.83
CA ILE A 143 2.45 31.74 6.38
C ILE A 143 1.26 30.99 5.76
N ASN A 144 0.82 31.42 4.57
CA ASN A 144 -0.24 30.74 3.83
C ASN A 144 0.19 29.30 3.46
N PRO A 145 -0.55 28.26 3.90
CA PRO A 145 -0.25 26.87 3.57
C PRO A 145 -0.22 26.56 2.07
N GLU A 146 -1.03 27.25 1.26
CA GLU A 146 -1.05 27.05 -0.20
C GLU A 146 0.27 27.50 -0.83
N MET A 147 0.77 28.66 -0.41
CA MET A 147 2.06 29.17 -0.88
C MET A 147 3.21 28.20 -0.58
N ILE A 148 3.28 27.64 0.64
CA ILE A 148 4.32 26.67 1.02
C ILE A 148 4.22 25.38 0.20
N ARG A 149 3.00 24.90 -0.06
CA ARG A 149 2.80 23.71 -0.89
C ARG A 149 3.26 23.97 -2.32
N ASP A 150 2.86 25.09 -2.92
CA ASP A 150 3.22 25.39 -4.32
C ASP A 150 4.71 25.69 -4.49
N THR A 151 5.37 26.18 -3.44
CA THR A 151 6.82 26.45 -3.45
C THR A 151 7.65 25.16 -3.45
N PHE A 152 7.25 24.17 -2.65
CA PHE A 152 8.09 22.98 -2.38
C PHE A 152 7.54 21.67 -2.93
N LEU A 153 6.29 21.62 -3.39
CA LEU A 153 5.62 20.41 -3.85
C LEU A 153 5.07 20.61 -5.26
N TYR A 154 5.13 19.56 -6.06
CA TYR A 154 4.40 19.48 -7.32
C TYR A 154 3.33 18.39 -7.22
N LYS A 155 2.25 18.56 -8.00
CA LYS A 155 1.22 17.53 -8.14
C LYS A 155 1.57 16.64 -9.32
N GLU A 156 1.82 15.37 -9.03
CA GLU A 156 1.91 14.33 -10.04
C GLU A 156 0.58 13.58 -10.12
N TRP A 157 -0.02 13.56 -11.30
CA TRP A 157 -1.24 12.80 -11.55
C TRP A 157 -0.87 11.41 -12.05
N LYS A 158 -1.37 10.38 -11.37
CA LYS A 158 -1.22 9.01 -11.85
C LYS A 158 -2.04 8.83 -13.12
N GLU A 159 -1.47 8.14 -14.11
CA GLU A 159 -2.14 7.82 -15.37
C GLU A 159 -3.35 6.88 -15.18
N LYS A 160 -3.24 5.93 -14.23
CA LYS A 160 -4.31 4.96 -13.95
C LYS A 160 -5.28 5.49 -12.90
N ALA A 161 -6.58 5.34 -13.17
CA ALA A 161 -7.63 5.67 -12.23
C ALA A 161 -7.50 4.83 -10.94
N GLU A 162 -7.65 5.47 -9.78
CA GLU A 162 -7.53 4.84 -8.46
C GLU A 162 -8.87 4.89 -7.73
N LEU A 163 -9.37 3.74 -7.26
CA LEU A 163 -10.55 3.66 -6.41
C LEU A 163 -10.16 3.82 -4.93
N LYS A 164 -10.70 4.84 -4.27
CA LYS A 164 -10.55 5.04 -2.81
C LYS A 164 -11.83 4.66 -2.08
N SER A 165 -11.70 3.90 -1.00
CA SER A 165 -12.82 3.52 -0.13
C SER A 165 -12.73 4.22 1.23
N ILE A 166 -13.85 4.76 1.71
CA ILE A 166 -13.98 5.32 3.05
C ILE A 166 -14.74 4.32 3.92
N ASN A 167 -14.17 3.95 5.07
CA ASN A 167 -14.90 3.20 6.08
C ASN A 167 -15.84 4.17 6.82
N THR A 168 -17.14 4.08 6.55
CA THR A 168 -18.17 4.95 7.15
C THR A 168 -18.26 4.82 8.67
N ASN A 169 -17.85 3.68 9.24
CA ASN A 169 -17.83 3.46 10.68
C ASN A 169 -16.61 4.09 11.38
N SER A 170 -15.63 4.62 10.63
CA SER A 170 -14.47 5.27 11.23
C SER A 170 -14.85 6.61 11.87
N LEU A 171 -14.30 6.89 13.06
CA LEU A 171 -14.41 8.20 13.71
C LEU A 171 -13.95 9.33 12.78
N SER A 172 -12.90 9.07 11.99
CA SER A 172 -12.30 10.03 11.06
C SER A 172 -13.06 10.19 9.73
N ALA A 173 -14.12 9.41 9.48
CA ALA A 173 -14.87 9.51 8.24
C ALA A 173 -15.63 10.86 8.15
N PRO A 174 -15.65 11.51 6.97
CA PRO A 174 -16.42 12.73 6.76
C PRO A 174 -17.91 12.53 7.06
N LYS A 175 -18.59 13.57 7.58
CA LYS A 175 -20.03 13.51 7.90
C LYS A 175 -20.88 13.02 6.72
N TRP A 176 -20.65 13.58 5.54
CA TRP A 176 -21.37 13.19 4.33
C TRP A 176 -21.24 11.70 3.98
N ALA A 177 -20.09 11.08 4.31
CA ALA A 177 -19.89 9.66 4.05
C ALA A 177 -20.65 8.79 5.05
N LYS A 178 -20.85 9.27 6.28
CA LYS A 178 -21.64 8.60 7.32
C LYS A 178 -23.14 8.71 7.09
N GLU A 179 -23.57 9.81 6.48
CA GLU A 179 -24.99 10.11 6.21
C GLU A 179 -25.49 9.46 4.90
N LEU A 180 -24.59 8.98 4.05
CA LEU A 180 -24.94 8.26 2.82
C LEU A 180 -25.48 6.86 3.10
N ASN A 181 -26.71 6.59 2.66
CA ASN A 181 -27.32 5.27 2.75
C ASN A 181 -26.81 4.31 1.68
N HIS A 182 -27.12 3.02 1.84
CA HIS A 182 -26.73 2.00 0.87
C HIS A 182 -27.31 2.31 -0.52
N LYS A 183 -26.45 2.25 -1.55
CA LYS A 183 -26.71 2.62 -2.96
C LYS A 183 -27.10 4.09 -3.20
N GLU A 184 -27.04 4.94 -2.18
CA GLU A 184 -27.26 6.37 -2.34
C GLU A 184 -26.06 7.02 -3.04
N ARG A 185 -26.33 7.95 -3.96
CA ARG A 185 -25.30 8.76 -4.62
C ARG A 185 -25.36 10.17 -4.08
N LYS A 186 -24.23 10.67 -3.61
CA LYS A 186 -24.07 12.10 -3.36
C LYS A 186 -23.92 12.82 -4.71
N ARG A 187 -24.84 13.73 -5.01
CA ARG A 187 -24.75 14.65 -6.15
C ARG A 187 -24.02 15.92 -5.74
#